data_AF-A0A2P4XLL6-F1
#
_entry.id   AF-A0A2P4XLL6-F1
#
_cell.length_a   1.000
_cell.length_b   1.000
_cell.length_c   1.000
_cell.angle_alpha   90.00
_cell.angle_beta   90.00
_cell.angle_gamma   90.00
#
_symmetry.space_group_name_H-M   'P 1'
#
loop_
_entity.id
_entity.type
_entity.pdbx_description
1 polymer ?
#
loop_
_entity_poly.entity_id
_entity_poly.type
_entity_poly.pdbx_seq_one_letter_code
_entity_poly.pdbx_strand_id
1 'polypeptide(L)'
;MPKSFLRDVPERVHLSRTHQRILTDMADAIIAETLQTDEMFIANGRHLPNDQWKHVKSKEKVHVYRSRHSKGSLKPRGQSHDEKDPSRPRLLSLSAMERHERENSGRPYVYDDEPTTLTEKDSTNTHSSSSDDGSFSLADDCVLSKVKPSHVPLVVATGVIDGTVEDVAFGGFSNTRKSWIVRNSYVHNDVFDERKVLATIQLPSEEDPFRSVVIKWATGNYGAFTTRRDFLYVESMGMAFDSDGEKIYYNLIHSIELNDCPPLDKRHNVIRVQMSTCYIARQLNDDSVEMLRGVFKLKEVELVDGFASTQ
;
A
#
# COMPACT_ATOMS: atom_id res chain seq x y z
N MET A 1 19.01 29.46 0.58
CA MET A 1 17.87 30.13 1.25
C MET A 1 16.73 29.14 1.42
N PRO A 2 15.97 29.14 2.52
CA PRO A 2 14.78 28.31 2.65
C PRO A 2 13.81 28.62 1.51
N LYS A 3 13.25 27.60 0.87
CA LYS A 3 12.28 27.79 -0.21
C LYS A 3 11.07 28.52 0.38
N SER A 4 10.67 29.65 -0.21
CA SER A 4 9.65 30.57 0.34
C SER A 4 8.32 29.87 0.65
N PHE A 5 7.95 28.89 -0.19
CA PHE A 5 6.72 28.12 -0.05
C PHE A 5 6.66 27.24 1.20
N LEU A 6 7.80 26.85 1.80
CA LEU A 6 7.81 25.98 2.98
C LEU A 6 7.15 26.64 4.20
N ARG A 7 7.09 27.98 4.22
CA ARG A 7 6.42 28.75 5.29
C ARG A 7 4.89 28.62 5.22
N ASP A 8 4.35 28.35 4.04
CA ASP A 8 2.91 28.19 3.81
C ASP A 8 2.47 26.73 3.98
N VAL A 9 3.40 25.80 4.22
CA VAL A 9 3.09 24.41 4.57
C VAL A 9 3.03 24.30 6.10
N PRO A 10 1.91 23.82 6.68
CA PRO A 10 1.80 23.70 8.14
C PRO A 10 2.91 22.80 8.72
N GLU A 11 3.25 23.03 9.99
CA GLU A 11 4.11 22.09 10.74
C GLU A 11 3.33 20.86 11.18
N ARG A 12 2.04 21.04 11.49
CA ARG A 12 1.13 19.99 11.94
C ARG A 12 -0.29 20.27 11.46
N VAL A 13 -1.05 19.22 11.14
CA VAL A 13 -2.49 19.28 10.90
C VAL A 13 -3.22 18.55 12.03
N HIS A 14 -4.41 19.04 12.40
CA HIS A 14 -5.21 18.44 13.48
C HIS A 14 -6.47 17.82 12.90
N LEU A 15 -6.65 16.52 13.13
CA LEU A 15 -7.78 15.77 12.59
C LEU A 15 -8.64 15.24 13.72
N SER A 16 -9.95 15.34 13.56
CA SER A 16 -10.90 14.67 14.45
C SER A 16 -10.70 13.15 14.39
N ARG A 17 -11.04 12.44 15.47
CA ARG A 17 -10.97 10.96 15.47
C ARG A 17 -11.80 10.34 14.34
N THR A 18 -12.93 10.95 14.00
CA THR A 18 -13.77 10.53 12.87
C THR A 18 -13.04 10.64 11.54
N HIS A 19 -12.37 11.77 11.27
CA HIS A 19 -11.59 11.94 10.04
C HIS A 19 -10.39 11.01 9.99
N GLN A 20 -9.70 10.80 11.11
CA GLN A 20 -8.61 9.82 11.19
C GLN A 20 -9.09 8.42 10.81
N ARG A 21 -10.24 7.98 11.35
CA ARG A 21 -10.83 6.68 11.03
C ARG A 21 -11.21 6.58 9.56
N ILE A 22 -11.86 7.59 8.98
CA ILE A 22 -12.21 7.62 7.55
C ILE A 22 -10.97 7.44 6.66
N LEU A 23 -9.87 8.14 6.98
CA LEU A 23 -8.63 8.02 6.21
C LEU A 23 -7.98 6.64 6.35
N THR A 24 -8.01 6.06 7.55
CA THR A 24 -7.49 4.70 7.79
C THR A 24 -8.34 3.65 7.07
N ASP A 25 -9.68 3.74 7.16
CA ASP A 25 -10.59 2.79 6.51
C ASP A 25 -10.44 2.83 4.98
N MET A 26 -10.29 4.04 4.41
CA MET A 26 -9.99 4.21 2.99
C MET A 26 -8.64 3.60 2.61
N ALA A 27 -7.61 3.80 3.44
CA ALA A 27 -6.29 3.21 3.21
C ALA A 27 -6.34 1.68 3.23
N ASP A 28 -6.95 1.10 4.27
CA ASP A 28 -7.11 -0.34 4.43
C ASP A 28 -7.90 -0.95 3.25
N ALA A 29 -8.92 -0.26 2.75
CA ALA A 29 -9.69 -0.72 1.59
C ALA A 29 -8.86 -0.74 0.29
N ILE A 30 -8.05 0.28 0.03
CA ILE A 30 -7.16 0.31 -1.16
C ILE A 30 -6.09 -0.79 -1.06
N ILE A 31 -5.56 -1.03 0.14
CA ILE A 31 -4.58 -2.10 0.39
C ILE A 31 -5.22 -3.46 0.13
N ALA A 32 -6.42 -3.72 0.66
CA ALA A 32 -7.13 -4.98 0.45
C ALA A 32 -7.40 -5.26 -1.03
N GLU A 33 -7.81 -4.24 -1.79
CA GLU A 33 -8.05 -4.39 -3.24
C GLU A 33 -6.74 -4.65 -4.01
N THR A 34 -5.64 -4.00 -3.60
CA THR A 34 -4.32 -4.25 -4.19
C THR A 34 -3.84 -5.67 -3.87
N LEU A 35 -4.06 -6.14 -2.65
CA LEU A 35 -3.73 -7.51 -2.23
C LEU A 35 -4.52 -8.54 -3.03
N GLN A 36 -5.82 -8.32 -3.26
CA GLN A 36 -6.62 -9.22 -4.10
C GLN A 36 -6.09 -9.29 -5.54
N THR A 37 -5.71 -8.14 -6.12
CA THR A 37 -5.09 -8.10 -7.46
C THR A 37 -3.79 -8.91 -7.50
N ASP A 38 -3.03 -8.82 -6.42
CA ASP A 38 -1.77 -9.51 -6.24
C ASP A 38 -1.94 -11.03 -6.06
N GLU A 39 -2.91 -11.48 -5.25
CA GLU A 39 -3.31 -12.89 -5.15
C GLU A 39 -3.79 -13.45 -6.50
N MET A 40 -4.61 -12.70 -7.24
CA MET A 40 -5.05 -13.09 -8.60
C MET A 40 -3.86 -13.19 -9.57
N PHE A 41 -2.86 -12.33 -9.44
CA PHE A 41 -1.65 -12.40 -10.25
C PHE A 41 -0.88 -13.70 -9.97
N ILE A 42 -0.73 -14.11 -8.70
CA ILE A 42 -0.12 -15.41 -8.35
C ILE A 42 -0.95 -16.56 -8.90
N ALA A 43 -2.27 -16.57 -8.65
CA ALA A 43 -3.18 -17.66 -9.01
C ALA A 43 -3.18 -17.92 -10.53
N ASN A 44 -2.98 -16.86 -11.33
CA ASN A 44 -2.81 -16.95 -12.79
C ASN A 44 -1.36 -17.26 -13.22
N GLY A 45 -0.56 -17.86 -12.33
CA GLY A 45 0.81 -18.25 -12.62
C GLY A 45 1.75 -17.07 -12.85
N ARG A 46 1.55 -15.95 -12.14
CA ARG A 46 2.33 -14.69 -12.29
C ARG A 46 2.16 -14.04 -13.66
N HIS A 47 0.95 -14.12 -14.20
CA HIS A 47 0.58 -13.45 -15.44
C HIS A 47 -0.67 -12.60 -15.23
N LEU A 48 -0.64 -11.38 -15.75
CA LEU A 48 -1.82 -10.54 -15.83
C LEU A 48 -2.62 -10.90 -17.11
N PRO A 49 -3.95 -11.06 -17.03
CA PRO A 49 -4.77 -11.41 -18.19
C PRO A 49 -4.62 -10.42 -19.35
N ASN A 50 -4.28 -10.91 -20.55
CA ASN A 50 -3.97 -10.09 -21.74
C ASN A 50 -5.17 -9.29 -22.30
N ASP A 51 -6.39 -9.74 -22.01
CA ASP A 51 -7.66 -9.10 -22.36
C ASP A 51 -7.93 -7.86 -21.50
N GLN A 52 -7.42 -7.83 -20.27
CA GLN A 52 -7.56 -6.73 -19.32
C GLN A 52 -6.31 -5.83 -19.25
N TRP A 53 -5.14 -6.41 -19.49
CA TRP A 53 -3.85 -5.73 -19.35
C TRP A 53 -3.09 -5.68 -20.67
N LYS A 54 -2.45 -4.54 -20.91
CA LYS A 54 -1.52 -4.34 -22.00
C LYS A 54 -0.13 -4.15 -21.42
N HIS A 55 0.81 -5.02 -21.76
CA HIS A 55 2.22 -4.81 -21.47
C HIS A 55 2.71 -3.49 -22.13
N VAL A 56 3.42 -2.68 -21.35
CA VAL A 56 3.94 -1.37 -21.77
C VAL A 56 5.45 -1.42 -21.97
N LYS A 57 6.18 -1.94 -20.97
CA LYS A 57 7.64 -1.93 -20.95
C LYS A 57 8.16 -2.99 -19.99
N SER A 58 9.29 -3.60 -20.34
CA SER A 58 10.13 -4.35 -19.41
C SER A 58 11.50 -3.69 -19.33
N LYS A 59 12.07 -3.63 -18.14
CA LYS A 59 13.48 -3.28 -17.93
C LYS A 59 14.01 -4.15 -16.79
N GLU A 60 15.06 -4.93 -17.08
CA GLU A 60 15.67 -5.85 -16.10
C GLU A 60 14.61 -6.76 -15.46
N LYS A 61 14.54 -6.83 -14.13
CA LYS A 61 13.58 -7.61 -13.36
C LYS A 61 12.22 -6.92 -13.18
N VAL A 62 11.94 -5.82 -13.90
CA VAL A 62 10.69 -5.04 -13.76
C VAL A 62 9.86 -5.05 -15.03
N HIS A 63 8.57 -5.35 -14.89
CA HIS A 63 7.57 -5.41 -15.96
C HIS A 63 6.43 -4.43 -15.66
N VAL A 64 6.05 -3.61 -16.64
CA VAL A 64 5.00 -2.60 -16.50
C VAL A 64 3.85 -2.89 -17.44
N TYR A 65 2.64 -2.87 -16.89
CA TYR A 65 1.38 -3.15 -17.55
C TYR A 65 0.41 -1.99 -17.34
N ARG A 66 -0.45 -1.77 -18.32
CA ARG A 66 -1.52 -0.75 -18.30
C ARG A 66 -2.86 -1.43 -18.52
N SER A 67 -3.87 -1.08 -17.74
CA SER A 67 -5.22 -1.58 -17.95
C SER A 67 -5.77 -1.12 -19.31
N ARG A 68 -6.53 -2.01 -19.95
CA ARG A 68 -7.31 -1.71 -21.14
C ARG A 68 -8.62 -1.09 -20.70
N HIS A 69 -9.13 -0.12 -21.47
CA HIS A 69 -10.51 0.32 -21.29
C HIS A 69 -11.41 -0.82 -21.78
N SER A 70 -12.23 -1.40 -20.90
CA SER A 70 -13.27 -2.30 -21.36
C SER A 70 -14.29 -1.46 -22.14
N LYS A 71 -14.40 -1.70 -23.45
CA LYS A 71 -15.59 -1.34 -24.22
C LYS A 71 -16.43 -2.60 -24.29
N GLY A 72 -17.53 -2.61 -23.54
CA GLY A 72 -18.57 -3.62 -23.65
C GLY A 72 -18.55 -4.64 -22.52
N SER A 73 -19.60 -4.58 -21.70
CA SER A 73 -20.08 -5.70 -20.91
C SER A 73 -20.30 -6.91 -21.82
N LEU A 74 -19.45 -7.92 -21.70
CA LEU A 74 -19.83 -9.29 -22.03
C LEU A 74 -20.15 -9.96 -20.70
N LYS A 75 -21.45 -10.13 -20.44
CA LYS A 75 -21.97 -10.92 -19.32
C LYS A 75 -21.28 -12.29 -19.30
N PRO A 76 -20.70 -12.74 -18.18
CA PRO A 76 -20.27 -14.12 -18.05
C PRO A 76 -21.51 -15.02 -18.03
N ARG A 77 -21.56 -15.94 -18.98
CA ARG A 77 -22.44 -17.10 -18.95
C ARG A 77 -21.97 -17.98 -17.79
N GLY A 78 -22.88 -18.27 -16.85
CA GLY A 78 -22.56 -18.86 -15.56
C GLY A 78 -21.68 -20.11 -15.62
N GLN A 79 -20.63 -20.07 -14.80
CA GLN A 79 -20.02 -21.25 -14.20
C GLN A 79 -19.80 -20.92 -12.73
N SER A 80 -20.50 -21.65 -11.87
CA SER A 80 -20.36 -21.60 -10.42
C SER A 80 -18.99 -22.15 -10.03
N HIS A 81 -18.12 -21.29 -9.55
CA HIS A 81 -16.97 -21.69 -8.74
C HIS A 81 -17.12 -20.95 -7.42
N ASP A 82 -17.06 -21.66 -6.30
CA ASP A 82 -17.23 -21.10 -4.95
C ASP A 82 -16.20 -19.99 -4.71
N GLU A 83 -16.61 -18.73 -4.89
CA GLU A 83 -15.83 -17.55 -4.53
C GLU A 83 -15.94 -17.34 -3.01
N LYS A 84 -14.79 -17.38 -2.33
CA LYS A 84 -14.67 -17.10 -0.91
C LYS A 84 -14.69 -15.58 -0.71
N ASP A 85 -15.67 -15.10 0.04
CA ASP A 85 -15.91 -13.69 0.34
C ASP A 85 -14.69 -13.02 1.03
N PRO A 86 -14.43 -11.71 0.80
CA PRO A 86 -13.19 -11.07 1.19
C PRO A 86 -13.03 -10.98 2.70
N SER A 87 -11.94 -11.54 3.22
CA SER A 87 -11.53 -11.33 4.61
C SER A 87 -10.72 -10.05 4.70
N ARG A 88 -11.04 -9.19 5.68
CA ARG A 88 -10.23 -8.03 6.05
C ARG A 88 -8.78 -8.48 6.27
N PRO A 89 -7.76 -7.75 5.77
CA PRO A 89 -6.36 -8.14 5.98
C PRO A 89 -6.11 -8.29 7.48
N ARG A 90 -5.59 -9.45 7.88
CA ARG A 90 -5.25 -9.74 9.26
C ARG A 90 -3.93 -9.06 9.56
N LEU A 91 -4.01 -7.87 10.15
CA LEU A 91 -2.87 -7.09 10.60
C LEU A 91 -2.09 -7.89 11.65
N LEU A 92 -0.76 -7.90 11.51
CA LEU A 92 0.11 -8.74 12.30
C LEU A 92 0.61 -8.03 13.57
N SER A 93 0.39 -8.66 14.73
CA SER A 93 1.15 -8.39 15.94
C SER A 93 2.35 -9.35 16.05
N LEU A 94 3.40 -8.98 16.79
CA LEU A 94 4.57 -9.80 17.11
C LEU A 94 4.14 -11.06 17.84
N SER A 95 3.11 -10.93 18.70
CA SER A 95 2.49 -12.07 19.37
C SER A 95 1.80 -13.03 18.40
N ALA A 96 1.30 -12.55 17.26
CA ALA A 96 0.79 -13.40 16.18
C ALA A 96 1.93 -14.01 15.34
N MET A 97 3.04 -13.29 15.13
CA MET A 97 4.25 -13.81 14.48
C MET A 97 4.88 -14.96 15.29
N GLU A 98 5.11 -14.76 16.58
CA GLU A 98 5.69 -15.79 17.46
C GLU A 98 4.80 -17.04 17.55
N ARG A 99 3.47 -16.88 17.48
CA ARG A 99 2.53 -18.01 17.45
C ARG A 99 2.61 -18.76 16.13
N HIS A 100 2.63 -18.05 15.00
CA HIS A 100 2.72 -18.68 13.69
C HIS A 100 4.08 -19.36 13.47
N GLU A 101 5.18 -18.75 13.94
CA GLU A 101 6.50 -19.38 13.92
C GLU A 101 6.54 -20.65 14.77
N ARG A 102 5.93 -20.65 15.97
CA ARG A 102 5.81 -21.85 16.81
C ARG A 102 4.92 -22.94 16.22
N GLU A 103 3.91 -22.56 15.45
CA GLU A 103 3.00 -23.50 14.78
C GLU A 103 3.64 -24.12 13.53
N ASN A 104 4.49 -23.37 12.81
CA ASN A 104 5.21 -23.85 11.61
C ASN A 104 6.54 -24.55 11.94
N SER A 105 7.20 -24.22 13.06
CA SER A 105 8.38 -24.94 13.52
C SER A 105 7.95 -26.20 14.28
N GLY A 106 7.95 -27.35 13.62
CA GLY A 106 7.65 -28.64 14.25
C GLY A 106 8.41 -28.83 15.57
N ARG A 107 7.69 -29.23 16.62
CA ARG A 107 8.25 -29.53 17.95
C ARG A 107 9.41 -30.53 17.86
N PRO A 108 10.58 -30.25 18.46
CA PRO A 108 11.49 -31.32 18.85
C PRO A 108 10.98 -32.02 20.12
N TYR A 109 11.32 -33.29 20.22
CA TYR A 109 10.94 -34.27 21.24
C TYR A 109 11.01 -33.81 22.71
N VAL A 110 9.94 -34.17 23.41
CA VAL A 110 9.77 -34.58 24.83
C VAL A 110 11.03 -34.65 25.71
N TYR A 111 10.97 -34.00 26.87
CA TYR A 111 11.34 -34.64 28.14
C TYR A 111 10.23 -34.35 29.17
N ASP A 112 9.68 -35.41 29.76
CA ASP A 112 8.73 -35.38 30.88
C ASP A 112 9.43 -34.93 32.16
N ASP A 113 8.88 -33.92 32.84
CA ASP A 113 8.68 -33.90 34.30
C ASP A 113 7.75 -32.71 34.69
N GLU A 114 6.56 -33.04 35.19
CA GLU A 114 5.48 -32.18 35.76
C GLU A 114 5.85 -31.69 37.21
N PRO A 115 5.13 -30.75 37.89
CA PRO A 115 3.69 -30.51 37.75
C PRO A 115 3.13 -29.07 37.71
N THR A 116 2.12 -28.94 36.85
CA THR A 116 0.79 -28.34 37.07
C THR A 116 0.70 -27.01 37.86
N THR A 117 0.45 -25.91 37.14
CA THR A 117 -0.39 -24.81 37.66
C THR A 117 -1.47 -24.45 36.64
N LEU A 118 -2.71 -24.69 37.05
CA LEU A 118 -3.94 -24.26 36.37
C LEU A 118 -3.99 -22.73 36.36
N THR A 119 -4.18 -22.10 35.21
CA THR A 119 -4.90 -20.81 35.11
C THR A 119 -5.58 -20.66 33.74
N GLU A 120 -6.90 -20.78 33.80
CA GLU A 120 -7.94 -20.03 33.09
C GLU A 120 -7.93 -19.95 31.55
N LYS A 121 -8.85 -20.75 30.97
CA LYS A 121 -9.47 -20.50 29.67
C LYS A 121 -10.30 -19.23 29.77
N ASP A 122 -9.89 -18.15 29.11
CA ASP A 122 -10.76 -17.01 28.89
C ASP A 122 -11.38 -17.09 27.49
N SER A 123 -12.68 -17.40 27.47
CA SER A 123 -13.50 -17.47 26.27
C SER A 123 -14.08 -16.08 26.03
N THR A 124 -13.65 -15.39 24.97
CA THR A 124 -14.36 -14.19 24.51
C THR A 124 -15.05 -14.47 23.19
N ASN A 125 -16.34 -14.77 23.31
CA ASN A 125 -17.31 -14.75 22.23
C ASN A 125 -17.32 -13.36 21.59
N THR A 126 -17.08 -13.28 20.29
CA THR A 126 -17.43 -12.11 19.48
C THR A 126 -18.55 -12.50 18.53
N HIS A 127 -19.76 -12.01 18.83
CA HIS A 127 -20.95 -12.16 18.00
C HIS A 127 -20.73 -11.47 16.65
N SER A 128 -20.64 -12.26 15.58
CA SER A 128 -20.76 -11.75 14.21
C SER A 128 -22.24 -11.72 13.85
N SER A 129 -22.78 -10.53 13.62
CA SER A 129 -24.09 -10.38 12.99
C SER A 129 -23.90 -10.42 11.48
N SER A 130 -24.50 -11.42 10.85
CA SER A 130 -24.57 -11.58 9.39
C SER A 130 -25.80 -10.88 8.82
N SER A 131 -25.61 -10.11 7.76
CA SER A 131 -26.51 -9.78 6.63
C SER A 131 -25.92 -8.54 5.96
N ASP A 132 -25.89 -8.36 4.65
CA ASP A 132 -26.72 -8.93 3.58
C ASP A 132 -25.90 -9.04 2.29
N ASP A 133 -26.37 -9.92 1.41
CA ASP A 133 -25.76 -10.44 0.18
C ASP A 133 -25.52 -9.37 -0.90
N GLY A 134 -24.31 -9.37 -1.48
CA GLY A 134 -23.89 -8.43 -2.51
C GLY A 134 -22.70 -8.94 -3.31
N SER A 135 -22.94 -9.90 -4.20
CA SER A 135 -22.01 -10.39 -5.22
C SER A 135 -21.27 -9.22 -5.93
N PHE A 136 -19.96 -9.11 -5.72
CA PHE A 136 -19.15 -8.07 -6.36
C PHE A 136 -18.64 -8.56 -7.72
N SER A 137 -19.13 -7.95 -8.79
CA SER A 137 -18.48 -8.05 -10.09
C SER A 137 -17.33 -7.04 -10.14
N LEU A 138 -16.13 -7.50 -10.54
CA LEU A 138 -14.90 -6.71 -10.74
C LEU A 138 -15.00 -5.57 -11.80
N ALA A 139 -16.21 -5.12 -12.15
CA ALA A 139 -16.42 -4.13 -13.20
C ALA A 139 -16.91 -2.76 -12.74
N ASP A 140 -17.56 -2.56 -11.57
CA ASP A 140 -18.14 -1.23 -11.27
C ASP A 140 -18.23 -0.79 -9.79
N ASP A 141 -17.80 -1.59 -8.79
CA ASP A 141 -17.98 -1.24 -7.36
C ASP A 141 -16.72 -1.15 -6.48
N CYS A 142 -15.53 -1.31 -7.07
CA CYS A 142 -14.24 -1.18 -6.38
C CYS A 142 -13.99 0.22 -5.80
N VAL A 143 -13.29 0.31 -4.67
CA VAL A 143 -12.83 1.61 -4.13
C VAL A 143 -11.94 2.30 -5.17
N LEU A 144 -11.12 1.54 -5.92
CA LEU A 144 -10.36 2.07 -7.05
C LEU A 144 -11.25 2.66 -8.15
N SER A 145 -12.43 2.10 -8.42
CA SER A 145 -13.37 2.64 -9.43
C SER A 145 -14.07 3.93 -8.96
N LYS A 146 -14.33 4.04 -7.64
CA LYS A 146 -14.95 5.22 -7.01
C LYS A 146 -13.98 6.39 -6.86
N VAL A 147 -12.69 6.09 -6.73
CA VAL A 147 -11.64 7.08 -6.44
C VAL A 147 -10.83 7.46 -7.70
N LYS A 148 -10.84 6.64 -8.75
CA LYS A 148 -10.17 6.92 -10.03
C LYS A 148 -11.12 7.57 -11.05
N PRO A 149 -10.72 8.65 -11.74
CA PRO A 149 -11.47 9.12 -12.91
C PRO A 149 -11.56 8.04 -13.99
N SER A 150 -12.73 7.88 -14.60
CA SER A 150 -13.05 6.84 -15.60
C SER A 150 -12.08 6.81 -16.81
N HIS A 151 -11.40 7.92 -17.10
CA HIS A 151 -10.49 8.07 -18.24
C HIS A 151 -9.01 7.81 -17.92
N VAL A 152 -8.64 7.62 -16.65
CA VAL A 152 -7.25 7.35 -16.28
C VAL A 152 -6.99 5.83 -16.33
N PRO A 153 -5.95 5.34 -17.01
CA PRO A 153 -5.61 3.91 -16.96
C PRO A 153 -4.95 3.53 -15.63
N LEU A 154 -5.23 2.32 -15.14
CA LEU A 154 -4.50 1.72 -14.03
C LEU A 154 -3.17 1.18 -14.57
N VAL A 155 -2.08 1.37 -13.84
CA VAL A 155 -0.76 0.85 -14.18
C VAL A 155 -0.35 -0.12 -13.09
N VAL A 156 0.10 -1.30 -13.47
CA VAL A 156 0.69 -2.27 -12.55
C VAL A 156 2.12 -2.51 -12.97
N ALA A 157 3.04 -2.45 -12.01
CA ALA A 157 4.41 -2.88 -12.19
C ALA A 157 4.66 -4.11 -11.33
N THR A 158 5.29 -5.13 -11.89
CA THR A 158 5.77 -6.29 -11.15
C THR A 158 7.28 -6.36 -11.25
N GLY A 159 7.94 -6.90 -10.24
CA GLY A 159 9.35 -7.19 -10.34
C GLY A 159 9.92 -7.95 -9.16
N VAL A 160 11.19 -8.31 -9.25
CA VAL A 160 11.89 -9.09 -8.22
C VAL A 160 13.13 -8.34 -7.77
N ILE A 161 13.33 -8.27 -6.45
CA ILE A 161 14.49 -7.66 -5.81
C ILE A 161 15.16 -8.69 -4.89
N ASP A 162 16.46 -8.52 -4.66
CA ASP A 162 17.22 -9.43 -3.80
C ASP A 162 17.06 -8.99 -2.32
N GLY A 163 16.90 -9.95 -1.42
CA GLY A 163 16.68 -9.75 0.02
C GLY A 163 15.45 -10.48 0.58
N THR A 164 15.06 -10.09 1.79
CA THR A 164 13.89 -10.62 2.50
C THR A 164 12.74 -9.61 2.56
N VAL A 165 11.52 -10.07 2.82
CA VAL A 165 10.36 -9.17 3.02
C VAL A 165 10.61 -8.19 4.17
N GLU A 166 11.30 -8.63 5.22
CA GLU A 166 11.79 -7.78 6.31
C GLU A 166 12.70 -6.68 5.79
N ASP A 167 13.69 -7.00 4.94
CA ASP A 167 14.60 -6.00 4.38
C ASP A 167 13.83 -4.92 3.61
N VAL A 168 12.78 -5.31 2.88
CA VAL A 168 11.87 -4.38 2.21
C VAL A 168 11.10 -3.52 3.20
N ALA A 169 10.59 -4.11 4.28
CA ALA A 169 9.86 -3.39 5.32
C ALA A 169 10.76 -2.36 6.03
N PHE A 170 11.99 -2.73 6.38
CA PHE A 170 13.01 -1.83 6.93
C PHE A 170 13.42 -0.75 5.94
N GLY A 171 13.63 -1.11 4.67
CA GLY A 171 13.96 -0.17 3.60
C GLY A 171 12.82 0.79 3.26
N GLY A 172 11.57 0.41 3.52
CA GLY A 172 10.38 1.27 3.36
C GLY A 172 10.18 2.28 4.49
N PHE A 173 10.73 1.99 5.68
CA PHE A 173 10.46 2.74 6.89
C PHE A 173 10.95 4.19 6.82
N SER A 174 10.02 5.15 6.83
CA SER A 174 10.34 6.59 6.67
C SER A 174 9.43 7.52 7.48
N ASN A 175 9.05 7.08 8.68
CA ASN A 175 8.04 7.74 9.53
C ASN A 175 8.52 9.05 10.17
N THR A 176 9.80 9.41 10.01
CA THR A 176 10.37 10.68 10.47
C THR A 176 11.20 11.31 9.36
N ARG A 177 11.41 12.64 9.41
CA ARG A 177 12.32 13.31 8.47
C ARG A 177 13.73 12.72 8.50
N LYS A 178 14.24 12.37 9.68
CA LYS A 178 15.57 11.77 9.85
C LYS A 178 15.65 10.39 9.19
N SER A 179 14.70 9.50 9.46
CA SER A 179 14.65 8.17 8.82
C SER A 179 14.51 8.27 7.31
N TRP A 180 13.68 9.21 6.82
CA TRP A 180 13.55 9.48 5.39
C TRP A 180 14.87 9.96 4.76
N ILE A 181 15.59 10.91 5.38
CA ILE A 181 16.88 11.40 4.86
C ILE A 181 17.89 10.25 4.78
N VAL A 182 17.98 9.44 5.84
CA VAL A 182 18.90 8.30 5.89
C VAL A 182 18.52 7.28 4.81
N ARG A 183 17.23 6.92 4.69
CA ARG A 183 16.73 6.06 3.61
C ARG A 183 17.12 6.60 2.23
N ASN A 184 16.87 7.89 1.99
CA ASN A 184 17.12 8.48 0.67
C ASN A 184 18.62 8.55 0.31
N SER A 185 19.52 8.56 1.30
CA SER A 185 20.96 8.63 1.04
C SER A 185 21.58 7.35 0.51
N TYR A 186 20.90 6.20 0.61
CA TYR A 186 21.40 4.93 0.06
C TYR A 186 20.46 4.29 -0.98
N VAL A 187 19.15 4.62 -0.98
CA VAL A 187 18.22 4.10 -1.99
C VAL A 187 18.19 4.96 -3.26
N HIS A 188 18.44 6.27 -3.14
CA HIS A 188 18.41 7.24 -4.25
C HIS A 188 17.19 7.18 -5.19
N ASN A 189 16.07 6.61 -4.70
CA ASN A 189 14.86 6.41 -5.49
C ASN A 189 13.78 7.47 -5.27
N ASP A 190 14.03 8.43 -4.38
CA ASP A 190 13.07 9.49 -4.09
C ASP A 190 13.34 10.74 -4.95
N VAL A 191 12.31 11.18 -5.63
CA VAL A 191 12.26 12.41 -6.43
C VAL A 191 11.99 13.65 -5.56
N PHE A 192 11.64 13.45 -4.29
CA PHE A 192 11.38 14.53 -3.35
C PHE A 192 12.66 15.11 -2.77
N ASP A 193 12.73 16.43 -2.73
CA ASP A 193 13.82 17.17 -2.10
C ASP A 193 13.43 17.72 -0.72
N GLU A 194 12.14 17.73 -0.37
CA GLU A 194 11.64 18.07 0.96
C GLU A 194 10.41 17.21 1.32
N ARG A 195 10.30 16.89 2.61
CA ARG A 195 9.20 16.10 3.18
C ARG A 195 8.90 16.53 4.61
N LYS A 196 7.61 16.63 4.96
CA LYS A 196 7.11 16.91 6.31
C LYS A 196 6.08 15.86 6.73
N VAL A 197 6.17 15.39 7.96
CA VAL A 197 5.12 14.58 8.59
C VAL A 197 4.18 15.56 9.28
N LEU A 198 2.96 15.70 8.75
CA LEU A 198 1.99 16.68 9.22
C LEU A 198 1.10 16.14 10.33
N ALA A 199 0.79 14.85 10.31
CA ALA A 199 0.08 14.18 11.41
C ALA A 199 0.45 12.71 11.45
N THR A 200 0.35 12.12 12.64
CA THR A 200 0.51 10.69 12.86
C THR A 200 -0.78 10.15 13.42
N ILE A 201 -1.43 9.26 12.67
CA ILE A 201 -2.68 8.60 13.04
C ILE A 201 -2.37 7.33 13.83
N GLN A 202 -1.42 6.53 13.33
CA GLN A 202 -0.95 5.30 13.96
C GLN A 202 0.58 5.27 13.96
N LEU A 203 1.15 5.07 15.15
CA LEU A 203 2.57 4.81 15.33
C LEU A 203 2.85 3.30 15.32
N PRO A 204 4.07 2.90 14.92
CA PRO A 204 4.59 1.59 15.23
C PRO A 204 4.53 1.31 16.73
N SER A 205 4.20 0.09 17.09
CA SER A 205 4.27 -0.40 18.47
C SER A 205 5.34 -1.48 18.59
N GLU A 206 5.65 -1.91 19.81
CA GLU A 206 6.49 -3.10 19.99
C GLU A 206 5.81 -4.30 19.32
N GLU A 207 4.51 -4.48 19.50
CA GLU A 207 3.75 -5.55 18.87
C GLU A 207 3.62 -5.40 17.35
N ASP A 208 3.58 -4.22 16.76
CA ASP A 208 3.48 -4.09 15.30
C ASP A 208 4.50 -3.03 14.84
N PRO A 209 5.76 -3.44 14.66
CA PRO A 209 6.88 -2.52 14.44
C PRO A 209 6.85 -1.86 13.07
N PHE A 210 6.08 -2.41 12.11
CA PHE A 210 5.97 -1.88 10.77
C PHE A 210 4.66 -1.13 10.51
N ARG A 211 3.62 -1.33 11.34
CA ARG A 211 2.36 -0.60 11.17
C ARG A 211 2.51 0.87 11.45
N SER A 212 2.22 1.67 10.43
CA SER A 212 2.13 3.12 10.59
C SER A 212 1.12 3.71 9.62
N VAL A 213 0.38 4.71 10.12
CA VAL A 213 -0.51 5.53 9.32
C VAL A 213 -0.21 6.98 9.61
N VAL A 214 0.28 7.70 8.60
CA VAL A 214 0.80 9.07 8.73
C VAL A 214 0.31 9.94 7.58
N ILE A 215 0.17 11.23 7.83
CA ILE A 215 -0.10 12.22 6.78
C ILE A 215 1.18 12.97 6.51
N LYS A 216 1.58 12.98 5.25
CA LYS A 216 2.82 13.56 4.79
C LYS A 216 2.54 14.60 3.71
N TRP A 217 3.40 15.61 3.71
CA TRP A 217 3.54 16.52 2.60
C TRP A 217 4.95 16.38 2.03
N ALA A 218 5.07 16.34 0.72
CA ALA A 218 6.37 16.24 0.04
C ALA A 218 6.39 17.09 -1.23
N THR A 219 7.57 17.56 -1.64
CA THR A 219 7.76 18.29 -2.89
C THR A 219 9.03 17.86 -3.61
N GLY A 220 8.99 17.94 -4.94
CA GLY A 220 10.12 17.62 -5.81
C GLY A 220 10.03 18.34 -7.14
N ASN A 221 11.17 18.42 -7.83
CA ASN A 221 11.26 18.91 -9.19
C ASN A 221 11.40 17.70 -10.14
N TYR A 222 10.56 17.63 -11.17
CA TYR A 222 10.52 16.51 -12.12
C TYR A 222 11.14 16.92 -13.46
N GLY A 223 12.41 17.32 -13.44
CA GLY A 223 13.13 17.84 -14.61
C GLY A 223 13.34 19.36 -14.61
N ALA A 224 14.22 19.84 -15.49
CA ALA A 224 14.72 21.22 -15.49
C ALA A 224 13.70 22.29 -15.90
N PHE A 225 12.71 21.94 -16.73
CA PHE A 225 11.73 22.88 -17.30
C PHE A 225 10.32 22.68 -16.78
N THR A 226 10.18 21.98 -15.66
CA THR A 226 8.88 21.55 -15.21
C THR A 226 8.52 22.22 -13.89
N THR A 227 7.28 22.73 -13.79
CA THR A 227 6.78 23.42 -12.61
C THR A 227 6.91 22.54 -11.38
N ARG A 228 7.33 23.09 -10.23
CA ARG A 228 7.49 22.29 -9.01
C ARG A 228 6.17 21.61 -8.63
N ARG A 229 6.24 20.38 -8.12
CA ARG A 229 5.06 19.66 -7.63
C ARG A 229 5.12 19.45 -6.13
N ASP A 230 3.96 19.46 -5.51
CA ASP A 230 3.79 18.99 -4.14
C ASP A 230 2.71 17.90 -4.06
N PHE A 231 2.78 17.15 -2.97
CA PHE A 231 1.92 16.01 -2.68
C PHE A 231 1.47 16.17 -1.24
N LEU A 232 0.17 16.01 -0.99
CA LEU A 232 -0.40 15.84 0.33
C LEU A 232 -1.06 14.47 0.34
N TYR A 233 -0.62 13.58 1.20
CA TYR A 233 -1.02 12.18 1.14
C TYR A 233 -1.07 11.52 2.51
N VAL A 234 -1.95 10.51 2.63
CA VAL A 234 -1.84 9.50 3.68
C VAL A 234 -0.88 8.42 3.20
N GLU A 235 0.01 8.00 4.08
CA GLU A 235 0.86 6.84 3.92
C GLU A 235 0.45 5.80 4.96
N SER A 236 0.16 4.58 4.50
CA SER A 236 -0.18 3.44 5.35
C SER A 236 0.74 2.29 5.00
N MET A 237 1.52 1.80 5.95
CA MET A 237 2.45 0.69 5.76
C MET A 237 2.34 -0.31 6.90
N GLY A 238 2.75 -1.55 6.63
CA GLY A 238 2.79 -2.61 7.64
C GLY A 238 2.99 -4.00 7.03
N MET A 239 2.88 -5.01 7.86
CA MET A 239 2.89 -6.42 7.45
C MET A 239 1.51 -7.03 7.65
N ALA A 240 1.19 -8.04 6.83
CA ALA A 240 -0.05 -8.79 6.90
C ALA A 240 0.18 -10.22 6.41
N PHE A 241 -0.82 -11.07 6.60
CA PHE A 241 -0.93 -12.35 5.90
C PHE A 241 -1.90 -12.23 4.72
N ASP A 242 -1.56 -12.88 3.62
CA ASP A 242 -2.48 -13.08 2.49
C ASP A 242 -3.47 -14.24 2.77
N SER A 243 -4.30 -14.58 1.78
CA SER A 243 -5.31 -15.64 1.90
C SER A 243 -4.74 -17.02 2.21
N ASP A 244 -3.48 -17.25 1.84
CA ASP A 244 -2.78 -18.53 1.96
C ASP A 244 -1.96 -18.59 3.27
N GLY A 245 -1.92 -17.50 4.03
CA GLY A 245 -1.14 -17.39 5.26
C GLY A 245 0.30 -16.95 5.03
N GLU A 246 0.65 -16.54 3.81
CA GLU A 246 1.99 -16.08 3.48
C GLU A 246 2.18 -14.63 3.94
N LYS A 247 3.36 -14.37 4.48
CA LYS A 247 3.72 -13.08 5.04
C LYS A 247 4.04 -12.09 3.92
N ILE A 248 3.36 -10.94 3.98
CA ILE A 248 3.55 -9.85 3.03
C ILE A 248 3.87 -8.54 3.74
N TYR A 249 4.53 -7.64 3.02
CA TYR A 249 4.65 -6.24 3.38
C TYR A 249 3.85 -5.38 2.40
N TYR A 250 3.16 -4.36 2.92
CA TYR A 250 2.45 -3.39 2.09
C TYR A 250 2.88 -1.97 2.43
N ASN A 251 2.81 -1.10 1.43
CA ASN A 251 2.91 0.34 1.61
C ASN A 251 2.03 1.06 0.59
N LEU A 252 1.09 1.85 1.11
CA LEU A 252 0.17 2.69 0.37
C LEU A 252 0.59 4.15 0.53
N ILE A 253 0.61 4.88 -0.58
CA ILE A 253 0.63 6.33 -0.64
C ILE A 253 -0.63 6.76 -1.40
N HIS A 254 -1.53 7.46 -0.72
CA HIS A 254 -2.78 7.93 -1.31
C HIS A 254 -2.95 9.44 -1.08
N SER A 255 -3.11 10.21 -2.16
CA SER A 255 -3.27 11.66 -2.05
C SER A 255 -4.59 12.03 -1.39
N ILE A 256 -4.56 13.04 -0.52
CA ILE A 256 -5.72 13.53 0.22
C ILE A 256 -5.84 15.05 0.07
N GLU A 257 -7.02 15.58 0.39
CA GLU A 257 -7.28 17.02 0.45
C GLU A 257 -7.60 17.42 1.89
N LEU A 258 -6.93 18.46 2.40
CA LEU A 258 -7.17 19.01 3.74
C LEU A 258 -7.25 20.53 3.65
N ASN A 259 -8.26 21.12 4.31
CA ASN A 259 -8.40 22.58 4.40
C ASN A 259 -7.20 23.24 5.09
N ASP A 260 -6.59 22.55 6.06
CA ASP A 260 -5.40 23.02 6.78
C ASP A 260 -4.12 23.01 5.92
N CYS A 261 -4.14 22.36 4.75
CA CYS A 261 -3.01 22.27 3.84
C CYS A 261 -3.46 22.45 2.37
N PRO A 262 -3.89 23.66 1.99
CA PRO A 262 -4.39 23.94 0.65
C PRO A 262 -3.27 23.85 -0.41
N PRO A 263 -3.63 23.75 -1.71
CA PRO A 263 -2.66 23.86 -2.80
C PRO A 263 -1.89 25.20 -2.78
N LEU A 264 -0.65 25.16 -3.25
CA LEU A 264 0.28 26.31 -3.25
C LEU A 264 0.41 26.98 -4.64
N ASP A 265 -0.49 26.64 -5.57
CA ASP A 265 -0.51 27.05 -6.97
C ASP A 265 -0.56 28.59 -7.12
N LYS A 266 -1.49 29.25 -6.43
CA LYS A 266 -1.75 30.69 -6.57
C LYS A 266 -0.60 31.57 -6.08
N ARG A 267 0.18 31.10 -5.09
CA ARG A 267 1.21 31.91 -4.40
C ARG A 267 2.62 31.55 -4.82
N HIS A 268 2.88 30.28 -5.15
CA HIS A 268 4.23 29.77 -5.36
C HIS A 268 4.41 29.04 -6.70
N ASN A 269 3.37 29.01 -7.55
CA ASN A 269 3.39 28.25 -8.81
C ASN A 269 3.82 26.80 -8.58
N VAL A 270 3.23 26.16 -7.56
CA VAL A 270 3.46 24.75 -7.22
C VAL A 270 2.20 23.96 -7.53
N ILE A 271 2.33 22.89 -8.32
CA ILE A 271 1.21 22.06 -8.75
C ILE A 271 1.00 20.92 -7.76
N ARG A 272 -0.17 20.87 -7.11
CA ARG A 272 -0.59 19.74 -6.27
C ARG A 272 -0.91 18.53 -7.13
N VAL A 273 -0.12 17.47 -6.98
CA VAL A 273 -0.35 16.20 -7.67
C VAL A 273 -1.31 15.35 -6.85
N GLN A 274 -2.19 14.64 -7.56
CA GLN A 274 -3.05 13.61 -6.97
C GLN A 274 -2.79 12.26 -7.60
N MET A 275 -2.30 11.34 -6.77
CA MET A 275 -1.91 10.00 -7.13
C MET A 275 -2.24 9.05 -6.00
N SER A 276 -2.51 7.80 -6.37
CA SER A 276 -2.56 6.69 -5.45
C SER A 276 -1.59 5.60 -5.93
N THR A 277 -0.83 5.05 -5.00
CA THR A 277 0.13 3.98 -5.26
C THR A 277 0.12 3.04 -4.08
N CYS A 278 -0.06 1.76 -4.33
CA CYS A 278 0.14 0.72 -3.33
C CYS A 278 1.11 -0.30 -3.89
N TYR A 279 2.04 -0.78 -3.08
CA TYR A 279 2.82 -1.95 -3.43
C TYR A 279 2.74 -3.01 -2.34
N ILE A 280 2.70 -4.26 -2.79
CA ILE A 280 2.76 -5.49 -2.00
C ILE A 280 4.11 -6.14 -2.30
N ALA A 281 4.76 -6.62 -1.26
CA ALA A 281 6.03 -7.32 -1.31
C ALA A 281 5.86 -8.69 -0.64
N ARG A 282 6.26 -9.75 -1.34
CA ARG A 282 6.15 -11.13 -0.84
C ARG A 282 7.44 -11.92 -1.05
N GLN A 283 7.71 -12.85 -0.16
CA GLN A 283 8.90 -13.70 -0.28
C GLN A 283 8.72 -14.65 -1.47
N LEU A 284 9.70 -14.68 -2.37
CA LEU A 284 9.70 -15.60 -3.52
C LEU A 284 10.56 -16.84 -3.25
N ASN A 285 11.72 -16.64 -2.61
CA ASN A 285 12.63 -17.65 -2.07
C ASN A 285 13.50 -16.98 -0.99
N ASP A 286 14.39 -17.71 -0.33
CA ASP A 286 15.17 -17.23 0.82
C ASP A 286 15.91 -15.88 0.60
N ASP A 287 16.31 -15.59 -0.65
CA ASP A 287 17.13 -14.42 -0.99
C ASP A 287 16.44 -13.44 -1.96
N SER A 288 15.13 -13.60 -2.24
CA SER A 288 14.43 -12.66 -3.13
C SER A 288 12.97 -12.42 -2.79
N VAL A 289 12.55 -11.20 -3.10
CA VAL A 289 11.20 -10.69 -2.87
C VAL A 289 10.57 -10.32 -4.20
N GLU A 290 9.37 -10.82 -4.43
CA GLU A 290 8.50 -10.37 -5.51
C GLU A 290 7.70 -9.14 -5.06
N MET A 291 7.67 -8.14 -5.92
CA MET A 291 7.03 -6.85 -5.69
C MET A 291 5.94 -6.66 -6.74
N LEU A 292 4.71 -6.40 -6.31
CA LEU A 292 3.64 -5.92 -7.17
C LEU A 292 3.24 -4.51 -6.73
N ARG A 293 3.23 -3.58 -7.68
CA ARG A 293 2.89 -2.17 -7.44
C ARG A 293 1.74 -1.74 -8.34
N GLY A 294 0.61 -1.40 -7.75
CA GLY A 294 -0.48 -0.69 -8.41
C GLY A 294 -0.29 0.83 -8.34
N VAL A 295 -0.45 1.51 -9.47
CA VAL A 295 -0.40 2.98 -9.59
C VAL A 295 -1.57 3.46 -10.44
N PHE A 296 -2.29 4.47 -9.95
CA PHE A 296 -3.29 5.16 -10.75
C PHE A 296 -3.32 6.65 -10.40
N LYS A 297 -3.56 7.49 -11.42
CA LYS A 297 -3.74 8.93 -11.23
C LYS A 297 -5.15 9.22 -10.74
N LEU A 298 -5.28 10.15 -9.81
CA LEU A 298 -6.57 10.58 -9.28
C LEU A 298 -7.11 11.80 -10.02
N LYS A 299 -6.23 12.59 -10.65
CA LYS A 299 -6.58 13.67 -11.58
C LYS A 299 -5.59 13.74 -12.74
N GLU A 300 -6.04 14.31 -13.84
CA GLU A 300 -5.23 14.52 -15.04
C GLU A 300 -4.15 15.57 -14.76
N VAL A 301 -2.98 15.12 -14.34
CA VAL A 301 -1.76 15.92 -14.35
C VAL A 301 -0.84 15.26 -15.37
N GLU A 302 -0.43 16.03 -16.38
CA GLU A 302 0.61 15.63 -17.32
C GLU A 302 1.86 15.25 -16.52
N LEU A 303 2.12 13.94 -16.47
CA LEU A 303 3.38 13.41 -16.00
C LEU A 303 4.13 13.04 -17.26
N VAL A 304 5.14 13.85 -17.58
CA VAL A 304 6.13 13.52 -18.60
C VAL A 304 6.90 12.31 -18.06
N ASP A 305 6.74 11.17 -18.74
CA ASP A 305 7.43 9.86 -18.73
C ASP A 305 8.62 9.58 -17.77
N GLY A 306 8.59 10.05 -16.52
CA GLY A 306 9.69 9.89 -15.56
C GLY A 306 9.48 8.80 -14.50
N PHE A 307 8.24 8.32 -14.29
CA PHE A 307 7.94 7.41 -13.16
C PHE A 307 8.32 5.95 -13.40
N ALA A 308 8.68 5.57 -14.63
CA ALA A 308 9.10 4.21 -14.97
C ALA A 308 10.63 4.08 -15.09
N SER A 309 11.40 5.06 -14.62
CA SER A 309 12.86 5.07 -14.79
C SER A 309 13.55 5.86 -13.67
N THR A 310 13.72 5.20 -12.53
CA THR A 310 14.74 5.56 -11.52
C THR A 310 15.38 4.23 -11.15
N GLN A 311 16.37 3.80 -11.95
CA GLN A 311 17.81 3.80 -11.67
C GLN A 311 18.16 2.86 -10.52
#